data_AF-A0A6A6HPH0-F1
#
_entry.id   AF-A0A6A6HPH0-F1
#
_cell.length_a   1.000
_cell.length_b   1.000
_cell.length_c   1.000
_cell.angle_alpha   90.00
_cell.angle_beta   90.00
_cell.angle_gamma   90.00
#
_symmetry.space_group_name_H-M   'P 1'
#
loop_
_entity.id
_entity.type
_entity.pdbx_description
1 polymer ?
#
loop_
_entity_poly.entity_id
_entity_poly.type
_entity_poly.pdbx_seq_one_letter_code
_entity_poly.pdbx_strand_id
1 'polypeptide(L)'
;WRALTLRDPSANGHFVYCVKSTGIYCRPNCSARLARRANIAFHDSPILAEAAGFRPCKRCRPTLEQEIDPAATAVEKARTILVREAGRRDVSASQPGDGAILKLQDLASKVGLTTGYFHKIFKQKTGMTPKRYLDAL
;
A
#
# COMPACT_ATOMS: atom_id res chain seq x y z
N TRP A 1 13.57 -19.93 6.21
CA TRP A 1 12.18 -20.41 6.47
C TRP A 1 11.45 -19.56 7.51
N ARG A 2 11.96 -19.40 8.75
CA ARG A 2 11.30 -18.63 9.82
C ARG A 2 10.90 -17.20 9.40
N ALA A 3 11.81 -16.46 8.76
CA ALA A 3 11.55 -15.12 8.23
C ALA A 3 10.33 -15.06 7.29
N LEU A 4 10.18 -16.07 6.43
CA LEU A 4 9.06 -16.17 5.49
C LEU A 4 7.74 -16.48 6.21
N THR A 5 7.75 -17.37 7.21
CA THR A 5 6.53 -17.69 7.99
C THR A 5 6.08 -16.53 8.87
N LEU A 6 7.02 -15.74 9.40
CA LEU A 6 6.73 -14.55 10.19
C LEU A 6 6.47 -13.29 9.34
N ARG A 7 6.70 -13.37 8.02
CA ARG A 7 6.68 -12.22 7.10
C ARG A 7 7.54 -11.07 7.59
N ASP A 8 8.74 -11.41 8.05
CA ASP A 8 9.70 -10.49 8.64
C ASP A 8 10.17 -9.45 7.60
N PRO A 9 9.86 -8.15 7.77
CA PRO A 9 10.28 -7.11 6.85
C PRO A 9 11.80 -6.95 6.79
N SER A 10 12.53 -7.30 7.86
CA SER A 10 13.99 -7.21 7.88
C SER A 10 14.67 -8.18 6.91
N ALA A 11 13.97 -9.25 6.51
CA ALA A 11 14.47 -10.22 5.55
C ALA A 11 14.35 -9.75 4.10
N ASN A 12 13.65 -8.63 3.84
CA ASN A 12 13.55 -8.07 2.51
C ASN A 12 14.93 -7.63 2.00
N GLY A 13 15.24 -7.94 0.74
CA GLY A 13 16.54 -7.63 0.13
C GLY A 13 17.62 -8.69 0.39
N HIS A 14 17.45 -9.57 1.39
CA HIS A 14 18.39 -10.67 1.62
C HIS A 14 18.14 -11.89 0.73
N PHE A 15 16.87 -12.16 0.40
CA PHE A 15 16.49 -13.24 -0.49
C PHE A 15 15.10 -13.01 -1.08
N VAL A 16 14.79 -13.74 -2.14
CA VAL A 16 13.44 -13.96 -2.66
C VAL A 16 13.06 -15.43 -2.51
N TYR A 17 11.76 -15.70 -2.40
CA TYR A 17 11.24 -17.06 -2.40
C TYR A 17 10.41 -17.32 -3.64
N CYS A 18 10.59 -18.49 -4.22
CA CYS A 18 9.96 -18.93 -5.46
C CYS A 18 9.00 -20.07 -5.17
N VAL A 19 7.76 -19.96 -5.66
CA VAL A 19 6.75 -21.01 -5.55
C VAL A 19 6.75 -21.84 -6.83
N LYS A 20 7.26 -23.08 -6.73
CA LYS A 20 7.43 -24.02 -7.86
C LYS A 20 6.13 -24.25 -8.63
N SER A 21 5.01 -24.40 -7.93
CA SER A 21 3.71 -24.71 -8.54
C SER A 21 3.12 -23.56 -9.36
N THR A 22 3.46 -22.30 -9.04
CA THR A 22 2.93 -21.14 -9.76
C THR A 22 3.97 -20.48 -10.67
N GLY A 23 5.25 -20.84 -10.53
CA GLY A 23 6.34 -20.16 -11.24
C GLY A 23 6.47 -18.68 -10.84
N ILE A 24 6.11 -18.33 -9.60
CA ILE A 24 6.13 -16.93 -9.11
C ILE A 24 7.15 -16.79 -8.00
N TYR A 25 7.95 -15.73 -8.04
CA TYR A 25 8.81 -15.34 -6.94
C TYR A 25 8.34 -14.07 -6.24
N CYS A 26 8.62 -13.98 -4.94
CA CYS A 26 8.08 -13.00 -4.01
C CYS A 26 9.14 -12.55 -2.99
N ARG A 27 8.91 -11.38 -2.39
CA ARG A 27 9.63 -10.92 -1.19
C ARG A 27 9.17 -11.66 0.07
N PRO A 28 10.01 -11.84 1.10
CA PRO A 28 9.67 -12.59 2.31
C PRO A 28 8.43 -12.09 3.06
N ASN A 29 8.15 -10.78 3.01
CA ASN A 29 6.99 -10.18 3.66
C ASN A 29 5.70 -10.17 2.81
N CYS A 30 5.71 -10.83 1.63
CA CYS A 30 4.58 -10.79 0.70
C CYS A 30 3.28 -11.28 1.37
N SER A 31 2.22 -10.50 1.19
CA SER A 31 0.90 -10.82 1.76
C SER A 31 0.16 -11.95 1.04
N ALA A 32 0.73 -12.51 -0.03
CA ALA A 32 0.22 -13.69 -0.72
C ALA A 32 0.18 -14.92 0.20
N ARG A 33 -0.76 -15.84 -0.06
CA ARG A 33 -0.85 -17.10 0.69
C ARG A 33 0.45 -17.88 0.54
N LEU A 34 1.03 -18.30 1.66
CA LEU A 34 2.27 -19.07 1.66
C LEU A 34 2.01 -20.49 1.13
N ALA A 35 2.82 -20.93 0.16
CA ALA A 35 2.78 -22.30 -0.33
C ALA A 35 3.37 -23.29 0.69
N ARG A 36 3.17 -24.59 0.47
CA ARG A 36 3.83 -25.63 1.27
C ARG A 36 5.34 -25.51 1.13
N ARG A 37 6.09 -25.74 2.22
CA ARG A 37 7.56 -25.65 2.25
C ARG A 37 8.24 -26.43 1.13
N ALA A 38 7.74 -27.62 0.80
CA ALA A 38 8.27 -28.46 -0.27
C ALA A 38 8.23 -27.80 -1.67
N ASN A 39 7.28 -26.88 -1.88
CA ASN A 39 7.09 -26.16 -3.14
C ASN A 39 7.78 -24.80 -3.15
N ILE A 40 8.63 -24.51 -2.17
CA ILE A 40 9.34 -23.23 -2.05
C ILE A 40 10.83 -23.45 -2.31
N ALA A 41 11.39 -22.65 -3.20
CA ALA A 41 12.83 -22.48 -3.39
C ALA A 41 13.22 -21.06 -2.95
N PHE A 42 14.48 -20.86 -2.60
CA PHE A 42 15.04 -19.56 -2.21
C PHE A 42 16.14 -19.18 -3.20
N HIS A 43 16.21 -17.90 -3.55
CA HIS A 43 17.29 -17.33 -4.35
C HIS A 43 17.76 -16.03 -3.70
N ASP A 44 19.03 -15.70 -3.82
CA ASP A 44 19.62 -14.53 -3.17
C ASP A 44 19.16 -13.22 -3.79
N SER A 45 18.83 -13.23 -5.10
CA SER A 45 18.36 -12.04 -5.81
C SER A 45 17.19 -12.33 -6.76
N PRO A 46 16.39 -11.29 -7.09
CA PRO A 46 15.39 -11.36 -8.15
C PRO A 46 15.94 -11.86 -9.48
N ILE A 47 17.17 -11.42 -9.83
CA ILE A 47 17.84 -11.80 -11.09
C ILE A 47 18.06 -13.31 -11.16
N LEU A 48 18.53 -13.92 -10.06
CA LEU A 48 18.73 -15.37 -10.00
C LEU A 48 17.41 -16.15 -10.07
N ALA A 49 16.33 -15.61 -9.49
CA ALA A 49 15.01 -16.20 -9.61
C ALA A 49 14.47 -16.13 -11.05
N GLU A 50 14.67 -15.02 -11.75
CA GLU A 50 14.27 -14.87 -13.15
C GLU A 50 15.09 -15.77 -14.08
N ALA A 51 16.40 -15.87 -13.86
CA ALA A 51 17.27 -16.82 -14.56
C ALA A 51 16.83 -18.28 -14.36
N ALA A 52 16.25 -18.60 -13.20
CA ALA A 52 15.66 -19.90 -12.90
C ALA A 52 14.23 -20.09 -13.47
N GLY A 53 13.72 -19.12 -14.25
CA GLY A 53 12.44 -19.21 -14.96
C GLY A 53 11.22 -18.75 -14.15
N PHE A 54 11.41 -18.13 -12.99
CA PHE A 54 10.30 -17.59 -12.20
C PHE A 54 9.91 -16.18 -12.65
N ARG A 55 8.61 -15.87 -12.58
CA ARG A 55 8.07 -14.54 -12.87
C ARG A 55 7.85 -13.72 -11.60
N PRO A 56 8.01 -12.38 -11.64
CA PRO A 56 7.83 -11.54 -10.48
C PRO A 56 6.37 -11.48 -10.02
N CYS A 57 6.17 -11.51 -8.70
CA CYS A 57 4.85 -11.31 -8.11
C CYS A 57 4.33 -9.89 -8.36
N LYS A 58 3.13 -9.78 -8.92
CA LYS A 58 2.45 -8.49 -9.14
C LYS A 58 2.02 -7.77 -7.86
N ARG A 59 1.96 -8.48 -6.73
CA ARG A 59 1.50 -7.94 -5.44
C ARG A 59 2.62 -7.27 -4.65
N CYS A 60 3.74 -7.97 -4.44
CA CYS A 60 4.89 -7.41 -3.72
C CYS A 60 5.94 -6.77 -4.64
N ARG A 61 5.80 -6.92 -5.97
CA ARG A 61 6.66 -6.32 -7.01
C ARG A 61 8.15 -6.39 -6.64
N PRO A 62 8.70 -7.61 -6.52
CA PRO A 62 10.05 -7.82 -5.99
C PRO A 62 11.16 -7.20 -6.86
N THR A 63 10.86 -6.82 -8.09
CA THR A 63 11.77 -6.12 -9.02
C THR A 63 11.96 -4.63 -8.72
N LEU A 64 11.02 -4.00 -8.02
CA LEU A 64 11.22 -2.63 -7.55
C LEU A 64 12.25 -2.66 -6.43
N GLU A 65 13.15 -1.68 -6.37
CA GLU A 65 14.14 -1.61 -5.30
C GLU A 65 13.49 -1.22 -3.98
N GLN A 66 12.66 -0.17 -4.02
CA GLN A 66 11.89 0.29 -2.86
C GLN A 66 10.58 -0.48 -2.69
N GLU A 67 10.27 -0.81 -1.42
CA GLU A 67 8.94 -1.30 -1.07
C GLU A 67 7.93 -0.14 -1.09
N ILE A 68 7.25 0.04 -2.22
CA ILE A 68 6.20 1.04 -2.34
C ILE A 68 4.89 0.39 -1.91
N ASP A 69 4.41 0.70 -0.70
CA ASP A 69 3.04 0.38 -0.28
C ASP A 69 2.06 1.31 -1.00
N PRO A 70 1.30 0.83 -2.01
CA PRO A 70 0.42 1.70 -2.79
C PRO A 70 -0.67 2.34 -1.93
N ALA A 71 -1.07 1.67 -0.84
CA ALA A 71 -2.05 2.21 0.10
C ALA A 71 -1.46 3.37 0.90
N ALA A 72 -0.19 3.26 1.33
CA ALA A 72 0.49 4.36 2.02
C ALA A 72 0.67 5.57 1.10
N THR A 73 1.09 5.37 -0.15
CA THR A 73 1.19 6.44 -1.15
C THR A 73 -0.16 7.12 -1.40
N ALA A 74 -1.24 6.35 -1.49
CA ALA A 74 -2.59 6.90 -1.67
C ALA A 74 -3.06 7.73 -0.47
N VAL A 75 -2.76 7.27 0.76
CA VAL A 75 -3.09 8.02 1.99
C VAL A 75 -2.31 9.33 2.06
N GLU A 76 -1.03 9.34 1.69
CA GLU A 76 -0.23 10.56 1.69
C GLU A 76 -0.73 11.58 0.65
N LYS A 77 -1.06 11.13 -0.57
CA LYS A 77 -1.72 11.98 -1.57
C LYS A 77 -3.05 12.54 -1.04
N ALA A 78 -3.85 11.72 -0.35
CA ALA A 78 -5.10 12.17 0.24
C ALA A 78 -4.88 13.23 1.32
N ARG A 79 -3.85 13.08 2.17
CA ARG A 79 -3.47 14.10 3.16
C ARG A 79 -3.12 15.43 2.51
N THR A 80 -2.29 15.41 1.46
CA THR A 80 -1.92 16.63 0.72
C THR A 80 -3.16 17.34 0.15
N ILE A 81 -4.11 16.58 -0.41
CA ILE A 81 -5.36 17.14 -0.92
C ILE A 81 -6.19 17.75 0.22
N LEU A 82 -6.32 17.07 1.36
CA LEU A 82 -7.08 17.56 2.52
C LEU A 82 -6.48 18.86 3.09
N VAL A 83 -5.16 18.94 3.24
CA VAL A 83 -4.46 20.14 3.73
C VAL A 83 -4.67 21.32 2.77
N ARG A 84 -4.56 21.10 1.46
CA ARG A 84 -4.78 22.15 0.45
C ARG A 84 -6.21 22.71 0.50
N GLU A 85 -7.18 21.86 0.77
CA GLU A 85 -8.60 22.25 0.81
C GLU A 85 -8.96 22.91 2.14
N ALA A 86 -8.35 22.49 3.26
CA ALA A 86 -8.49 23.17 4.55
C ALA A 86 -8.00 24.62 4.47
N GLY A 87 -6.81 24.86 3.90
CA GLY A 87 -6.27 26.22 3.72
C GLY A 87 -7.06 27.12 2.77
N ARG A 88 -7.99 26.57 1.96
CA ARG A 88 -8.90 27.37 1.13
C ARG A 88 -10.14 27.83 1.89
N ARG A 89 -10.53 27.13 2.96
CA ARG A 89 -11.71 27.50 3.77
C ARG A 89 -11.49 28.79 4.57
N ASP A 90 -10.26 29.09 4.96
CA ASP A 90 -9.94 30.31 5.71
C ASP A 90 -10.10 31.61 4.91
N VAL A 91 -10.15 31.54 3.57
CA VAL A 91 -10.24 32.72 2.70
C VAL A 91 -11.69 33.04 2.28
N SER A 92 -12.66 32.15 2.53
CA SER A 92 -14.05 32.32 2.09
C SER A 92 -15.09 32.19 3.22
N ALA A 93 -14.74 32.55 4.46
CA ALA A 93 -15.63 32.49 5.63
C ALA A 93 -16.70 33.61 5.66
N SER A 94 -17.31 33.93 4.52
CA SER A 94 -18.39 34.91 4.39
C SER A 94 -19.56 34.36 3.57
N GLN A 95 -20.09 33.18 3.95
CA GLN A 95 -21.50 32.83 3.75
C GLN A 95 -21.83 31.46 4.40
N PRO A 96 -22.85 31.38 5.29
CA PRO A 96 -23.35 30.11 5.82
C PRO A 96 -24.34 29.50 4.82
N GLY A 97 -23.84 28.65 3.93
CA GLY A 97 -24.64 27.88 2.98
C GLY A 97 -23.75 27.20 1.95
N ASP A 98 -23.72 25.88 1.93
CA ASP A 98 -23.00 25.06 0.94
C ASP A 98 -21.47 25.21 0.86
N GLY A 99 -20.82 25.26 2.03
CA GLY A 99 -19.39 24.95 2.11
C GLY A 99 -19.17 23.50 1.67
N ALA A 100 -18.82 23.30 0.40
CA ALA A 100 -18.68 22.00 -0.25
C ALA A 100 -17.93 21.01 0.65
N ILE A 101 -18.69 20.16 1.34
CA ILE A 101 -18.15 19.04 2.09
C ILE A 101 -17.53 18.16 1.03
N LEU A 102 -16.19 18.14 0.96
CA LEU A 102 -15.48 17.18 0.11
C LEU A 102 -16.07 15.81 0.39
N LYS A 103 -16.84 15.30 -0.58
CA LYS A 103 -17.47 14.01 -0.39
C LYS A 103 -16.33 13.02 -0.34
N LEU A 104 -16.37 12.14 0.65
CA LEU A 104 -15.35 11.11 0.84
C LEU A 104 -15.10 10.30 -0.45
N GLN A 105 -16.15 10.15 -1.26
CA GLN A 105 -16.13 9.51 -2.56
C GLN A 105 -15.24 10.24 -3.59
N ASP A 106 -15.25 11.56 -3.61
CA ASP A 106 -14.43 12.35 -4.54
C ASP A 106 -12.95 12.25 -4.17
N LEU A 107 -12.64 12.28 -2.87
CA LEU A 107 -11.29 12.09 -2.38
C LEU A 107 -10.77 10.69 -2.66
N ALA A 108 -11.59 9.65 -2.41
CA ALA A 108 -11.25 8.27 -2.70
C ALA A 108 -11.00 8.05 -4.20
N SER A 109 -11.84 8.63 -5.06
CA SER A 109 -11.69 8.58 -6.53
C SER A 109 -10.39 9.24 -7.00
N LYS A 110 -10.03 10.41 -6.44
CA LYS A 110 -8.78 11.12 -6.76
C LYS A 110 -7.51 10.33 -6.43
N VAL A 111 -7.57 9.43 -5.45
CA VAL A 111 -6.44 8.55 -5.09
C VAL A 111 -6.57 7.14 -5.67
N GLY A 112 -7.56 6.89 -6.53
CA GLY A 112 -7.74 5.63 -7.24
C GLY A 112 -8.24 4.47 -6.36
N LEU A 113 -8.98 4.77 -5.29
CA LEU A 113 -9.49 3.77 -4.34
C LEU A 113 -11.00 3.83 -4.21
N THR A 114 -11.62 2.71 -3.85
CA THR A 114 -13.04 2.69 -3.47
C THR A 114 -13.22 3.38 -2.11
N THR A 115 -14.37 4.03 -1.90
CA THR A 115 -14.67 4.78 -0.67
C THR A 115 -14.48 3.95 0.60
N GLY A 116 -14.95 2.70 0.60
CA GLY A 116 -14.84 1.80 1.74
C GLY A 116 -13.40 1.37 2.02
N TYR A 117 -12.63 1.03 0.99
CA TYR A 117 -11.22 0.68 1.15
C TYR A 117 -10.39 1.88 1.59
N PHE A 118 -10.62 3.05 0.99
CA PHE A 118 -10.01 4.33 1.37
C PHE A 118 -10.20 4.63 2.85
N HIS A 119 -11.45 4.57 3.34
CA HIS A 119 -11.75 4.85 4.75
C HIS A 119 -10.99 3.92 5.70
N LYS A 120 -10.92 2.62 5.37
CA LYS A 120 -10.21 1.61 6.16
C LYS A 120 -8.70 1.88 6.18
N ILE A 121 -8.06 2.06 5.02
CA ILE A 121 -6.61 2.25 4.96
C ILE A 121 -6.19 3.59 5.55
N PHE A 122 -7.01 4.64 5.40
CA PHE A 122 -6.72 5.95 5.94
C PHE A 122 -6.69 5.88 7.46
N LYS A 123 -7.72 5.31 8.09
CA LYS A 123 -7.74 5.09 9.54
C LYS A 123 -6.57 4.21 10.00
N GLN A 124 -6.23 3.15 9.27
CA GLN A 124 -5.13 2.26 9.62
C GLN A 124 -3.76 2.96 9.60
N LYS A 125 -3.55 3.90 8.67
CA LYS A 125 -2.26 4.60 8.49
C LYS A 125 -2.16 5.91 9.28
N THR A 126 -3.26 6.62 9.48
CA THR A 126 -3.28 7.93 10.16
C THR A 126 -3.80 7.88 11.59
N GLY A 127 -4.41 6.76 12.02
CA GLY A 127 -5.04 6.61 13.33
C GLY A 127 -6.45 7.20 13.45
N MET A 128 -6.90 7.99 12.46
CA MET A 128 -8.18 8.70 12.50
C MET A 128 -8.94 8.64 11.17
N THR A 129 -10.24 8.91 11.20
CA THR A 129 -11.05 8.95 9.97
C THR A 129 -10.71 10.20 9.16
N PRO A 130 -10.90 10.18 7.82
CA PRO A 130 -10.66 11.36 6.98
C PRO A 130 -11.40 12.63 7.43
N LYS A 131 -12.64 12.48 7.91
CA LYS A 131 -13.42 13.59 8.48
C LYS A 131 -12.75 14.17 9.72
N ARG A 132 -12.40 13.31 10.69
CA ARG A 132 -11.73 13.75 11.93
C ARG A 132 -10.35 14.33 11.65
N TYR A 133 -9.65 13.84 10.62
CA TYR A 133 -8.40 14.42 10.16
C TYR A 133 -8.60 15.84 9.64
N LEU A 134 -9.65 16.09 8.85
CA LEU A 134 -9.98 17.42 8.36
C LEU A 134 -10.44 18.37 9.48
N ASP A 135 -11.18 17.87 10.47
CA ASP A 135 -11.61 18.67 11.63
C ASP A 135 -10.45 19.02 12.58
N ALA A 136 -9.30 18.34 12.45
CA ALA A 136 -8.11 18.53 13.26
C ALA A 136 -6.96 19.25 12.53
N LEU A 137 -7.15 19.61 11.26
CA LEU A 137 -6.26 20.46 10.46
C LEU A 137 -6.60 21.92 10.70
#